data_AF-A0A955PM90-F1
#
_entry.id   AF-A0A955PM90-F1
#
_cell.length_a   1.000
_cell.length_b   1.000
_cell.length_c   1.000
_cell.angle_alpha   90.00
_cell.angle_beta   90.00
_cell.angle_gamma   90.00
#
_symmetry.space_group_name_H-M   'P 1'
#
loop_
_entity.id
_entity.type
_entity.pdbx_description
1 polymer ?
#
loop_
_entity_poly.entity_id
_entity_poly.type
_entity_poly.pdbx_seq_one_letter_code
_entity_poly.pdbx_strand_id
1 'polypeptide(L)'
;MSDWTRRQFLQTTTAAAAGAMAGPSWGFHRQQDPIGLAPSNKHPETLSRLKIENPNRIKVLQLTDIHFFCSRDKFGDLMDRQTIKDLPKLIELTQPDLLAVTGDLWHDNPGGRGGEFMEFGVEQIENLGLPWLFTWGNHDQ
;
A
#
# COMPACT_ATOMS: atom_id res chain seq x y z
N MET A 1 -34.47 -13.69 11.48
CA MET A 1 -33.13 -13.06 11.51
C MET A 1 -33.29 -11.76 12.28
N SER A 2 -32.61 -11.59 13.41
CA SER A 2 -32.73 -10.35 14.20
C SER A 2 -31.83 -9.28 13.58
N ASP A 3 -32.40 -8.15 13.17
CA ASP A 3 -31.62 -7.02 12.67
C ASP A 3 -30.99 -6.26 13.84
N TRP A 4 -29.67 -6.27 13.90
CA TRP A 4 -28.91 -5.55 14.92
C TRP A 4 -28.77 -4.09 14.52
N THR A 5 -29.11 -3.18 15.42
CA THR A 5 -28.82 -1.76 15.24
C THR A 5 -27.31 -1.49 15.39
N ARG A 6 -26.81 -0.45 14.72
CA ARG A 6 -25.39 -0.03 14.80
C ARG A 6 -24.90 0.20 16.23
N ARG A 7 -25.79 0.67 17.12
CA ARG A 7 -25.50 0.88 18.55
C ARG A 7 -25.36 -0.46 19.30
N GLN A 8 -26.22 -1.43 18.99
CA GLN A 8 -26.12 -2.77 19.58
C GLN A 8 -24.82 -3.44 19.17
N PHE A 9 -24.46 -3.39 17.88
CA PHE A 9 -23.17 -3.93 17.39
C PHE A 9 -22.00 -3.38 18.20
N LEU A 10 -21.86 -2.05 18.28
CA LEU A 10 -20.76 -1.40 18.99
C LEU A 10 -20.71 -1.78 20.48
N GLN A 11 -21.85 -1.88 21.15
CA GLN A 11 -21.91 -2.27 22.56
C GLN A 11 -21.49 -3.73 22.78
N THR A 12 -21.90 -4.66 21.91
CA THR A 12 -21.43 -6.04 21.98
C THR A 12 -19.94 -6.15 21.71
N THR A 13 -19.40 -5.42 20.73
CA THR A 13 -17.96 -5.49 20.40
C THR A 13 -17.09 -4.94 21.53
N THR A 14 -17.53 -3.86 22.20
CA THR A 14 -16.80 -3.31 23.36
C THR A 14 -16.89 -4.21 24.59
N ALA A 15 -18.05 -4.82 24.86
CA ALA A 15 -18.20 -5.75 25.98
C ALA A 15 -17.39 -7.04 25.79
N ALA A 16 -17.34 -7.58 24.56
CA ALA A 16 -16.52 -8.75 24.23
C ALA A 16 -15.01 -8.45 24.39
N ALA A 17 -14.57 -7.25 23.99
CA ALA A 17 -13.18 -6.82 24.16
C ALA A 17 -12.79 -6.66 25.64
N ALA A 18 -13.70 -6.16 26.49
CA ALA A 18 -13.45 -6.03 27.93
C ALA A 18 -13.39 -7.40 28.64
N GLY A 19 -14.24 -8.36 28.26
CA GLY A 19 -14.24 -9.71 28.83
C GLY A 19 -12.98 -10.52 28.49
N ALA A 20 -12.42 -10.34 27.30
CA ALA A 20 -11.20 -11.02 26.88
C ALA A 20 -9.94 -10.55 27.65
N MET A 21 -9.98 -9.35 28.23
CA MET A 21 -8.85 -8.75 28.97
C MET A 21 -8.81 -9.13 30.46
N ALA A 22 -9.84 -9.81 30.99
CA ALA A 22 -9.97 -10.17 32.40
C ALA A 22 -9.56 -11.63 32.71
N GLY A 23 -9.01 -12.36 31.73
CA GLY A 23 -8.48 -13.71 31.93
C GLY A 23 -7.20 -13.72 32.78
N PRO A 24 -6.91 -14.82 33.51
CA PRO A 24 -5.78 -14.88 34.43
C PRO A 24 -4.45 -14.70 33.68
N SER A 25 -3.68 -13.70 34.11
CA SER A 25 -2.39 -13.25 33.58
C SER A 25 -1.25 -14.23 33.89
N TRP A 26 -1.37 -15.48 33.45
CA TRP A 26 -0.36 -16.50 33.63
C TRP A 26 0.22 -16.91 32.27
N GLY A 27 1.41 -16.40 31.94
CA GLY A 27 2.35 -17.15 31.10
C GLY A 27 2.65 -16.68 29.66
N PHE A 28 2.23 -15.50 29.21
CA PHE A 28 2.63 -14.99 27.88
C PHE A 28 3.06 -13.52 27.93
N HIS A 29 4.16 -13.23 28.63
CA HIS A 29 4.98 -12.09 28.26
C HIS A 29 5.79 -12.49 27.01
N ARG A 30 5.08 -12.66 25.89
CA ARG A 30 5.73 -12.62 24.58
C ARG A 30 6.16 -11.17 24.45
N GLN A 31 7.46 -10.92 24.53
CA GLN A 31 8.06 -9.65 24.14
C GLN A 31 7.40 -9.31 22.80
N GLN A 32 6.50 -8.33 22.79
CA GLN A 32 5.82 -7.95 21.57
C GLN A 32 6.92 -7.36 20.70
N ASP A 33 7.34 -8.12 19.69
CA ASP A 33 8.17 -7.55 18.63
C ASP A 33 7.48 -6.26 18.20
N PRO A 34 8.20 -5.13 18.13
CA PRO A 34 7.59 -3.85 17.81
C PRO A 34 6.77 -4.01 16.54
N ILE A 35 5.47 -3.73 16.64
CA ILE A 35 4.59 -3.70 15.49
C ILE A 35 5.06 -2.53 14.64
N GLY A 36 5.74 -2.81 13.53
CA GLY A 36 6.27 -1.80 12.62
C GLY A 36 7.68 -2.11 12.10
N LEU A 37 8.32 -1.10 11.51
CA LEU A 37 9.70 -1.21 11.04
C LEU A 37 10.66 -1.21 12.23
N ALA A 38 11.51 -2.24 12.33
CA ALA A 38 12.58 -2.26 13.31
C ALA A 38 13.67 -1.23 12.91
N PRO A 39 14.23 -0.46 13.86
CA PRO A 39 15.33 0.44 13.56
C PRO A 39 16.52 -0.35 13.00
N SER A 40 17.08 0.15 11.89
CA SER A 40 18.21 -0.50 11.20
C SER A 40 19.43 0.41 11.20
N ASN A 41 20.55 -0.10 11.72
CA ASN A 41 21.84 0.60 11.62
C ASN A 41 22.39 0.59 10.18
N LYS A 42 21.90 -0.32 9.32
CA LYS A 42 22.31 -0.39 7.90
C LYS A 42 21.49 0.55 7.01
N HIS A 43 20.24 0.79 7.39
CA HIS A 43 19.30 1.65 6.67
C HIS A 43 18.70 2.63 7.68
N PRO A 44 19.46 3.68 8.05
CA PRO A 44 18.98 4.65 9.02
C PRO A 44 17.72 5.34 8.48
N GLU A 45 16.85 5.78 9.38
CA GLU A 45 15.67 6.56 8.99
C GLU A 45 16.08 7.79 8.19
N THR A 46 15.41 7.99 7.05
CA THR A 46 15.58 9.17 6.21
C THR A 46 14.36 10.06 6.34
N LEU A 47 14.57 11.38 6.26
CA LEU A 47 13.50 12.36 6.29
C LEU A 47 13.30 12.95 4.89
N SER A 48 12.15 12.65 4.29
CA SER A 48 11.66 13.32 3.08
C SER A 48 10.62 14.37 3.46
N ARG A 49 10.75 15.59 2.93
CA ARG A 49 9.79 16.69 3.15
C ARG A 49 9.05 17.00 1.86
N LEU A 50 7.74 16.78 1.87
CA LEU A 50 6.87 17.18 0.77
C LEU A 50 6.61 18.69 0.83
N LYS A 51 6.86 19.38 -0.29
CA LYS A 51 6.51 20.79 -0.44
C LYS A 51 5.20 20.89 -1.20
N ILE A 52 4.18 21.43 -0.57
CA ILE A 52 2.88 21.68 -1.18
C ILE A 52 2.80 23.14 -1.61
N GLU A 53 2.39 23.38 -2.86
CA GLU A 53 2.28 24.75 -3.40
C GLU A 53 1.12 25.52 -2.76
N ASN A 54 -0.03 24.87 -2.59
CA ASN A 54 -1.18 25.47 -1.91
C ASN A 54 -1.30 24.95 -0.48
N PRO A 55 -0.94 25.73 0.55
CA PRO A 55 -0.95 25.26 1.93
C PRO A 55 -2.35 24.91 2.49
N ASN A 56 -3.42 25.29 1.78
CA ASN A 56 -4.80 25.06 2.21
C ASN A 56 -5.41 23.77 1.64
N ARG A 57 -4.70 23.04 0.76
CA ARG A 57 -5.19 21.78 0.19
C ARG A 57 -4.03 20.84 -0.15
N ILE A 58 -4.29 19.54 -0.10
CA ILE A 58 -3.39 18.53 -0.67
C ILE A 58 -4.25 17.59 -1.51
N LYS A 59 -3.82 17.33 -2.74
CA LYS A 59 -4.47 16.38 -3.64
C LYS A 59 -3.61 15.13 -3.78
N VAL A 60 -4.15 14.01 -3.35
CA VAL A 60 -3.47 12.70 -3.46
C VAL A 60 -4.16 11.91 -4.56
N LEU A 61 -3.40 11.41 -5.53
CA LEU A 61 -3.86 10.36 -6.43
C LEU A 61 -3.44 9.02 -5.83
N GLN A 62 -4.41 8.17 -5.51
CA GLN A 62 -4.14 6.82 -5.03
C GLN A 62 -4.28 5.82 -6.17
N LEU A 63 -3.27 4.97 -6.33
CA LEU A 63 -3.25 3.85 -7.27
C LEU A 63 -2.98 2.56 -6.49
N THR A 64 -3.58 1.46 -6.93
CA THR A 64 -3.43 0.15 -6.31
C THR A 64 -3.66 -0.91 -7.37
N ASP A 65 -3.15 -2.11 -7.15
CA ASP A 65 -3.47 -3.29 -7.97
C ASP A 65 -3.18 -3.08 -9.46
N ILE A 66 -2.08 -2.37 -9.77
CA ILE A 66 -1.62 -2.17 -11.15
C ILE A 66 -1.14 -3.50 -11.74
N HIS A 67 -0.50 -4.34 -10.93
CA HIS A 67 -0.13 -5.70 -11.28
C HIS A 67 0.65 -5.79 -12.61
N PHE A 68 1.70 -4.97 -12.76
CA PHE A 68 2.58 -5.08 -13.94
C PHE A 68 3.09 -6.51 -14.09
N PHE A 69 3.17 -7.00 -15.34
CA PHE A 69 3.56 -8.37 -15.68
C PHE A 69 2.54 -9.47 -15.30
N CYS A 70 1.36 -9.11 -14.78
CA CYS A 70 0.29 -10.08 -14.53
C CYS A 70 -0.36 -10.56 -15.84
N SER A 71 -0.77 -11.83 -15.88
CA SER A 71 -1.51 -12.42 -17.01
C SER A 71 -0.81 -12.30 -18.38
N ARG A 72 0.52 -12.22 -18.40
CA ARG A 72 1.31 -12.14 -19.65
C ARG A 72 1.18 -13.36 -20.55
N ASP A 73 0.90 -14.53 -19.96
CA ASP A 73 0.57 -15.76 -20.69
C ASP A 73 -0.68 -15.59 -21.57
N LYS A 74 -1.64 -14.75 -21.15
CA LYS A 74 -2.90 -14.53 -21.85
C LYS A 74 -2.88 -13.31 -22.76
N PHE A 75 -2.26 -12.22 -22.32
CA PHE A 75 -2.37 -10.92 -22.98
C PHE A 75 -1.04 -10.36 -23.49
N GLY A 76 0.07 -11.07 -23.30
CA GLY A 76 1.40 -10.53 -23.57
C GLY A 76 1.64 -9.25 -22.77
N ASP A 77 2.31 -8.26 -23.38
CA ASP A 77 2.62 -6.97 -22.76
C ASP A 77 1.56 -5.88 -23.01
N LEU A 78 0.42 -6.24 -23.63
CA LEU A 78 -0.58 -5.26 -24.07
C LEU A 78 -1.19 -4.48 -22.89
N MET A 79 -1.47 -5.15 -21.79
CA MET A 79 -2.07 -4.53 -20.60
C MET A 79 -1.07 -3.58 -19.94
N ASP A 80 0.17 -4.02 -19.71
CA ASP A 80 1.25 -3.18 -19.17
C ASP A 80 1.43 -1.92 -20.02
N ARG A 81 1.51 -2.06 -21.35
CA ARG A 81 1.66 -0.93 -22.29
C ARG A 81 0.50 0.04 -22.24
N GLN A 82 -0.73 -0.45 -22.05
CA GLN A 82 -1.89 0.40 -21.94
C GLN A 82 -1.86 1.18 -20.62
N THR A 83 -1.55 0.52 -19.51
CA THR A 83 -1.39 1.17 -18.21
C THR A 83 -0.32 2.27 -18.25
N ILE A 84 0.84 2.00 -18.84
CA ILE A 84 1.93 3.00 -19.00
C ILE A 84 1.48 4.23 -19.78
N LYS A 85 0.58 4.06 -20.77
CA LYS A 85 0.02 5.18 -21.53
C LYS A 85 -1.03 5.97 -20.75
N ASP A 86 -1.73 5.32 -19.83
CA ASP A 86 -2.86 5.93 -19.12
C ASP A 86 -2.44 6.63 -17.84
N LEU A 87 -1.38 6.17 -17.17
CA LEU A 87 -0.85 6.81 -15.97
C LEU A 87 -0.53 8.31 -16.19
N PRO A 88 0.23 8.74 -17.21
CA PRO A 88 0.48 10.16 -17.45
C PRO A 88 -0.80 10.97 -17.70
N LYS A 89 -1.80 10.38 -18.36
CA LYS A 89 -3.09 11.05 -18.60
C LYS A 89 -3.86 11.25 -17.29
N LEU A 90 -3.82 10.28 -16.39
CA LEU A 90 -4.42 10.42 -15.06
C LEU A 90 -3.73 11.55 -14.28
N ILE A 91 -2.40 11.64 -14.34
CA ILE A 91 -1.66 12.76 -13.75
C ILE A 91 -2.10 14.08 -14.38
N GLU A 92 -2.18 14.17 -15.71
CA GLU A 92 -2.59 15.38 -16.42
C GLU A 92 -4.00 15.82 -16.02
N LEU A 93 -4.96 14.89 -16.00
CA LEU A 93 -6.37 15.19 -15.68
C LEU A 93 -6.58 15.55 -14.21
N THR A 94 -5.81 14.93 -13.31
CA THR A 94 -6.03 15.08 -11.87
C THR A 94 -5.15 16.15 -11.24
N GLN A 95 -3.97 16.46 -11.80
CA GLN A 95 -2.98 17.39 -11.24
C GLN A 95 -2.77 17.16 -9.73
N PRO A 96 -2.33 15.96 -9.30
CA PRO A 96 -2.14 15.66 -7.89
C PRO A 96 -0.84 16.26 -7.36
N ASP A 97 -0.78 16.54 -6.06
CA ASP A 97 0.42 16.99 -5.34
C ASP A 97 1.30 15.80 -4.89
N LEU A 98 0.69 14.62 -4.74
CA LEU A 98 1.33 13.40 -4.24
C LEU A 98 0.69 12.17 -4.90
N LEU A 99 1.52 11.20 -5.26
CA LEU A 99 1.10 9.88 -5.70
C LEU A 99 1.21 8.88 -4.54
N ALA A 100 0.15 8.10 -4.30
CA ALA A 100 0.14 7.03 -3.31
C ALA A 100 -0.09 5.69 -4.00
N VAL A 101 0.93 4.85 -4.08
CA VAL A 101 0.81 3.48 -4.58
C VAL A 101 0.59 2.55 -3.38
N THR A 102 -0.60 2.00 -3.25
CA THR A 102 -1.04 1.30 -2.02
C THR A 102 -0.95 -0.22 -2.08
N GLY A 103 -0.01 -0.72 -2.87
CA GLY A 103 0.29 -2.14 -3.02
C GLY A 103 -0.03 -2.68 -4.40
N ASP A 104 0.52 -3.86 -4.65
CA ASP A 104 0.31 -4.68 -5.84
C ASP A 104 0.66 -3.90 -7.12
N LEU A 105 1.84 -3.29 -7.12
CA LEU A 105 2.37 -2.55 -8.26
C LEU A 105 2.91 -3.51 -9.33
N TRP A 106 3.57 -4.57 -8.91
CA TRP A 106 4.00 -5.65 -9.80
C TRP A 106 3.35 -6.98 -9.42
N HIS A 107 3.39 -7.92 -10.35
CA HIS A 107 2.96 -9.29 -10.13
C HIS A 107 3.94 -10.04 -9.22
N ASP A 108 3.60 -11.27 -8.80
CA ASP A 108 4.43 -12.14 -7.96
C ASP A 108 5.85 -12.38 -8.55
N ASN A 109 6.51 -13.46 -8.11
CA ASN A 109 7.87 -13.79 -8.51
C ASN A 109 7.96 -14.97 -9.52
N PRO A 110 7.25 -14.98 -10.66
CA PRO A 110 7.30 -16.09 -11.59
C PRO A 110 8.70 -16.20 -12.20
N GLY A 111 9.30 -17.38 -12.07
CA GLY A 111 10.64 -17.64 -12.59
C GLY A 111 11.77 -16.89 -11.87
N GLY A 112 11.54 -16.37 -10.66
CA GLY A 112 12.58 -15.68 -9.89
C GLY A 112 12.88 -14.24 -10.35
N ARG A 113 11.94 -13.62 -11.06
CA ARG A 113 12.09 -12.29 -11.69
C ARG A 113 11.43 -11.13 -10.94
N GLY A 114 10.92 -11.35 -9.74
CA GLY A 114 10.22 -10.33 -8.93
C GLY A 114 11.04 -9.04 -8.75
N GLY A 115 12.36 -9.15 -8.53
CA GLY A 115 13.24 -7.99 -8.45
C GLY A 115 13.31 -7.15 -9.73
N GLU A 116 13.28 -7.79 -10.91
CA GLU A 116 13.22 -7.09 -12.21
C GLU A 116 11.87 -6.37 -12.38
N PHE A 117 10.78 -7.01 -11.93
CA PHE A 117 9.44 -6.44 -12.04
C PHE A 117 9.23 -5.27 -11.07
N MET A 118 9.80 -5.37 -9.87
CA MET A 118 9.89 -4.27 -8.91
C MET A 118 10.65 -3.09 -9.51
N GLU A 119 11.86 -3.31 -10.06
CA GLU A 119 12.67 -2.26 -10.67
C GLU A 119 11.90 -1.54 -11.79
N PHE A 120 11.28 -2.31 -12.69
CA PHE A 120 10.42 -1.77 -13.74
C PHE A 120 9.25 -0.96 -13.18
N GLY A 121 8.51 -1.50 -12.21
CA GLY A 121 7.34 -0.86 -11.63
C GLY A 121 7.70 0.46 -10.95
N VAL A 122 8.77 0.47 -10.15
CA VAL A 122 9.30 1.68 -9.51
C VAL A 122 9.73 2.71 -10.56
N GLU A 123 10.45 2.28 -11.61
CA GLU A 123 10.84 3.17 -12.70
C GLU A 123 9.62 3.83 -13.38
N GLN A 124 8.53 3.08 -13.61
CA GLN A 124 7.31 3.66 -14.19
C GLN A 124 6.68 4.73 -13.29
N ILE A 125 6.72 4.52 -11.97
CA ILE A 125 6.19 5.49 -10.99
C ILE A 125 7.11 6.71 -10.87
N GLU A 126 8.42 6.54 -10.83
CA GLU A 126 9.40 7.63 -10.79
C GLU A 126 9.32 8.53 -12.02
N ASN A 127 9.14 7.95 -13.20
CA ASN A 127 9.02 8.68 -14.47
C ASN A 127 7.77 9.57 -14.56
N LEU A 128 6.79 9.44 -13.66
CA LEU A 128 5.65 10.36 -13.57
C LEU A 128 6.05 11.73 -12.98
N GLY A 129 7.25 11.86 -12.40
CA GLY A 129 7.81 13.14 -11.97
C GLY A 129 7.14 13.75 -10.74
N LEU A 130 6.38 12.95 -9.98
CA LEU A 130 5.71 13.37 -8.75
C LEU A 130 6.39 12.77 -7.52
N PRO A 131 6.37 13.47 -6.38
CA PRO A 131 6.59 12.81 -5.10
C PRO A 131 5.64 11.63 -4.95
N TRP A 132 6.15 10.50 -4.46
CA TRP A 132 5.36 9.29 -4.29
C TRP A 132 5.63 8.62 -2.94
N LEU A 133 4.64 7.86 -2.49
CA LEU A 133 4.76 6.90 -1.40
C LEU A 133 4.30 5.53 -1.89
N PHE A 134 4.82 4.50 -1.23
CA PHE A 134 4.54 3.12 -1.57
C PHE A 134 4.31 2.29 -0.31
N THR A 135 3.36 1.36 -0.38
CA THR A 135 3.19 0.30 0.59
C THR A 135 3.22 -1.04 -0.12
N TRP A 136 3.83 -2.04 0.50
CA TRP A 136 3.85 -3.41 -0.01
C TRP A 136 2.45 -4.01 -0.05
N GLY A 137 2.06 -4.53 -1.20
CA GLY A 137 0.93 -5.42 -1.38
C GLY A 137 1.32 -6.89 -1.19
N ASN A 138 0.35 -7.79 -1.32
CA ASN A 138 0.59 -9.21 -1.14
C ASN A 138 1.23 -9.87 -2.38
N HIS A 139 1.19 -9.22 -3.54
CA HIS A 139 1.80 -9.70 -4.77
C HIS A 139 3.15 -9.06 -5.10
N ASP A 140 3.57 -8.06 -4.34
CA ASP A 140 4.86 -7.36 -4.51
C ASP A 140 6.05 -8.21 -3.97
N GLN A 141 6.33 -9.37 -4.59
CA GLN A 141 7.33 -10.38 -4.15
C GLN A 141 8.44 -10.67 -5.18
#